data_AF-A0A1V2FWZ8-F1
#
_entry.id   AF-A0A1V2FWZ8-F1
#
_cell.length_a   1.000
_cell.length_b   1.000
_cell.length_c   1.000
_cell.angle_alpha   90.00
_cell.angle_beta   90.00
_cell.angle_gamma   90.00
#
_symmetry.space_group_name_H-M   'P 1'
#
loop_
_entity.id
_entity.type
_entity.pdbx_description
1 polymer ?
#
loop_
_entity_poly.entity_id
_entity_poly.type
_entity_poly.pdbx_seq_one_letter_code
_entity_poly.pdbx_strand_id
1 'polypeptide(L)'
;VKIIGESASRRLQLSRGDIDIADALPVDQLNALKQENKVNVAEYPSLRVTYLYLNNSKAPLNQADLRRAISWSTDYQGMVNGILSGNGKQMRGPIPEGMWGYDATAMQYNHDETKAKAEWDKVTSKPT
;
A
#
# COMPACT_ATOMS: atom_id res chain seq x y z
N VAL A 1 -19.92 18.02 -6.78
CA VAL A 1 -18.55 17.54 -6.48
C VAL A 1 -17.58 18.68 -6.65
N LYS A 2 -16.76 19.03 -5.64
CA LYS A 2 -15.75 20.10 -5.69
C LYS A 2 -14.36 19.48 -5.80
N ILE A 3 -13.47 20.02 -6.64
CA ILE A 3 -12.07 19.57 -6.75
C ILE A 3 -11.23 20.45 -5.82
N ILE A 4 -10.66 19.84 -4.79
CA ILE A 4 -9.77 20.49 -3.82
C ILE A 4 -8.50 19.64 -3.77
N GLY A 5 -7.38 20.15 -4.28
CA GLY A 5 -6.14 19.37 -4.47
C GLY A 5 -5.47 18.95 -3.16
N GLU A 6 -5.37 19.88 -2.21
CA GLU A 6 -4.66 19.66 -0.94
C GLU A 6 -5.54 18.95 0.10
N SER A 7 -5.01 17.89 0.72
CA SER A 7 -5.71 17.13 1.76
C SER A 7 -6.02 17.97 3.00
N ALA A 8 -5.09 18.84 3.41
CA ALA A 8 -5.28 19.75 4.53
C ALA A 8 -6.46 20.71 4.30
N SER A 9 -6.63 21.22 3.07
CA SER A 9 -7.76 22.06 2.70
C SER A 9 -9.08 21.29 2.73
N ARG A 10 -9.09 20.03 2.26
CA ARG A 10 -10.27 19.15 2.36
C ARG A 10 -10.67 18.94 3.82
N ARG A 11 -9.72 18.60 4.70
CA ARG A 11 -9.95 18.41 6.14
C ARG A 11 -10.56 19.66 6.79
N LEU A 12 -9.98 20.83 6.53
CA LEU A 12 -10.44 22.09 7.11
C LEU A 12 -11.87 22.44 6.68
N GLN A 13 -12.19 22.26 5.40
CA GLN A 13 -13.54 22.52 4.88
C GLN A 13 -14.56 21.53 5.47
N LEU A 14 -14.17 20.25 5.65
CA LEU A 14 -15.02 19.26 6.31
C LEU A 14 -15.29 19.66 7.78
N SER A 15 -14.25 20.02 8.54
CA SER A 15 -14.41 20.46 9.94
C SER A 15 -15.26 21.73 10.11
N ARG A 16 -15.35 22.56 9.07
CA ARG A 16 -16.18 23.78 9.04
C ARG A 16 -17.62 23.53 8.58
N GLY A 17 -17.89 22.38 7.96
CA GLY A 17 -19.18 22.09 7.32
C GLY A 17 -19.33 22.70 5.92
N ASP A 18 -18.23 23.15 5.29
CA ASP A 18 -18.24 23.67 3.92
C ASP A 18 -18.41 22.55 2.85
N ILE A 19 -18.13 21.31 3.27
CA ILE A 19 -18.35 20.06 2.55
C ILE A 19 -18.85 18.98 3.52
N ASP A 20 -19.67 18.05 3.03
CA ASP A 20 -20.24 16.97 3.84
C ASP A 20 -19.36 15.71 3.85
N ILE A 21 -18.59 15.48 2.79
CA ILE A 21 -17.75 14.29 2.60
C ILE A 21 -16.38 14.71 2.03
N ALA A 22 -15.31 14.17 2.60
CA ALA A 22 -13.95 14.26 2.06
C ALA A 22 -13.38 12.86 1.82
N ASP A 23 -12.77 12.67 0.65
CA ASP A 23 -12.07 11.44 0.28
C ASP A 23 -10.54 11.68 0.25
N ALA A 24 -9.77 10.59 0.26
CA ALA A 24 -8.31 10.55 0.18
C ALA A 24 -7.63 11.46 1.21
N LEU A 25 -8.05 11.33 2.47
CA LEU A 25 -7.37 11.94 3.61
C LEU A 25 -6.28 10.99 4.15
N PRO A 26 -5.07 11.49 4.43
CA PRO A 26 -4.04 10.77 5.17
C PRO A 26 -4.53 10.25 6.54
N VAL A 27 -3.93 9.16 7.03
CA VAL A 27 -4.37 8.49 8.27
C VAL A 27 -4.21 9.39 9.50
N ASP A 28 -3.15 10.19 9.57
CA ASP A 28 -2.92 11.19 10.61
C ASP A 28 -4.03 12.26 10.64
N GLN A 29 -4.51 12.68 9.46
CA GLN A 29 -5.62 13.63 9.35
C GLN A 29 -6.96 13.01 9.78
N LEU A 30 -7.19 11.74 9.48
CA LEU A 30 -8.36 11.00 9.98
C LEU A 30 -8.34 10.89 11.52
N ASN A 31 -7.17 10.61 12.10
CA ASN A 31 -7.00 10.58 13.55
C ASN A 31 -7.25 11.94 14.20
N ALA A 32 -6.79 13.03 13.60
CA ALA A 32 -7.10 14.38 14.07
C ALA A 32 -8.61 14.67 14.01
N LEU A 33 -9.28 14.31 12.91
CA LEU A 33 -10.73 14.48 12.75
C LEU A 33 -11.55 13.68 13.78
N LYS A 34 -11.13 12.46 14.12
CA LYS A 34 -11.75 11.66 15.18
C LYS A 34 -11.75 12.38 16.54
N GLN A 35 -10.74 13.18 16.82
CA GLN A 35 -10.61 13.92 18.08
C GLN A 35 -11.46 15.20 18.12
N GLU A 36 -11.90 15.71 16.97
CA GLU A 36 -12.67 16.96 16.91
C GLU A 36 -14.14 16.79 17.32
N ASN A 37 -14.67 15.56 17.38
CA ASN A 37 -16.08 15.25 17.70
C ASN A 37 -17.13 16.01 16.86
N LYS A 38 -16.74 16.47 15.65
CA LYS A 38 -17.61 17.20 14.72
C LYS A 38 -17.97 16.41 13.48
N VAL A 39 -17.20 15.38 13.17
CA VAL A 39 -17.35 14.57 11.97
C VAL A 39 -17.36 13.10 12.36
N ASN A 40 -18.16 12.30 11.65
CA ASN A 40 -18.12 10.86 11.83
C ASN A 40 -16.99 10.27 10.98
N VAL A 41 -16.08 9.54 11.61
CA VAL A 41 -15.01 8.82 10.91
C VAL A 41 -15.27 7.33 11.07
N ALA A 42 -15.57 6.67 9.96
CA ALA A 42 -15.86 5.25 9.92
C ALA A 42 -14.75 4.49 9.18
N GLU A 43 -14.40 3.32 9.71
CA GLU A 43 -13.39 2.43 9.14
C GLU A 43 -14.04 1.12 8.71
N TYR A 44 -13.77 0.72 7.48
CA TYR A 44 -14.30 -0.52 6.91
C TYR A 44 -13.21 -1.22 6.09
N PRO A 45 -13.22 -2.56 6.01
CA PRO A 45 -12.38 -3.29 5.08
C PRO A 45 -12.58 -2.77 3.66
N SER A 46 -11.48 -2.42 3.00
CA SER A 46 -11.49 -1.92 1.63
C SER A 46 -10.99 -2.99 0.66
N LEU A 47 -11.59 -3.05 -0.53
CA LEU A 47 -11.06 -3.82 -1.66
C LEU A 47 -9.99 -3.05 -2.44
N ARG A 48 -9.56 -1.88 -1.94
CA ARG A 48 -8.49 -1.09 -2.54
C ARG A 48 -7.15 -1.79 -2.37
N VAL A 49 -6.40 -1.82 -3.46
CA VAL A 49 -5.10 -2.47 -3.56
C VAL A 49 -4.05 -1.45 -3.97
N THR A 50 -2.83 -1.63 -3.47
CA THR A 50 -1.65 -0.84 -3.84
C THR A 50 -0.59 -1.80 -4.33
N TYR A 51 -0.09 -1.57 -5.54
CA TYR A 51 0.93 -2.42 -6.16
C TYR A 51 2.15 -1.60 -6.56
N LEU A 52 3.32 -2.22 -6.47
CA LEU A 52 4.49 -1.84 -7.24
C LEU A 52 4.52 -2.69 -8.51
N TYR A 53 4.22 -2.07 -9.65
CA TYR A 53 4.34 -2.74 -10.94
C TYR A 53 5.80 -2.70 -11.42
N LEU A 54 6.37 -3.87 -11.68
CA LEU A 54 7.68 -4.02 -12.30
C LEU A 54 7.51 -4.22 -13.80
N ASN A 55 8.29 -3.49 -14.61
CA ASN A 55 8.23 -3.63 -16.06
C ASN A 55 9.00 -4.87 -16.50
N ASN A 56 8.30 -6.01 -16.58
CA ASN A 56 8.87 -7.30 -16.93
C ASN A 56 9.37 -7.39 -18.39
N SER A 57 9.14 -6.38 -19.23
CA SER A 57 9.60 -6.35 -20.62
C SER A 57 10.90 -5.55 -20.80
N LYS A 58 11.39 -4.86 -19.76
CA LYS A 58 12.60 -4.03 -19.83
C LYS A 58 13.70 -4.58 -18.93
N ALA A 59 14.91 -4.67 -19.44
CA ALA A 59 16.08 -5.01 -18.64
C ALA A 59 16.33 -3.92 -17.56
N PRO A 60 16.78 -4.30 -16.35
CA PRO A 60 17.04 -5.67 -15.90
C PRO A 60 15.82 -6.39 -15.27
N LEU A 61 14.66 -5.72 -15.16
CA LEU A 61 13.43 -6.23 -14.51
C LEU A 61 12.73 -7.35 -15.27
N ASN A 62 13.12 -7.61 -16.53
CA ASN A 62 12.70 -8.80 -17.27
C ASN A 62 13.20 -10.12 -16.65
N GLN A 63 14.23 -10.09 -15.81
CA GLN A 63 14.75 -11.27 -15.09
C GLN A 63 13.87 -11.60 -13.89
N ALA A 64 13.38 -12.85 -13.81
CA ALA A 64 12.52 -13.28 -12.71
C ALA A 64 13.24 -13.27 -11.36
N ASP A 65 14.52 -13.63 -11.33
CA ASP A 65 15.36 -13.62 -10.13
C ASP A 65 15.48 -12.21 -9.54
N LEU A 66 15.63 -11.17 -10.37
CA LEU A 66 15.67 -9.79 -9.88
C LEU A 66 14.35 -9.38 -9.24
N ARG A 67 13.21 -9.78 -9.83
CA ARG A 67 11.90 -9.48 -9.25
C ARG A 67 11.70 -10.19 -7.92
N ARG A 68 12.13 -11.46 -7.81
CA ARG A 68 12.10 -12.20 -6.54
C ARG A 68 13.02 -11.56 -5.50
N ALA A 69 14.21 -11.11 -5.89
CA ALA A 69 15.12 -10.40 -5.00
C ALA A 69 14.47 -9.14 -4.42
N ILE A 70 13.83 -8.32 -5.28
CA ILE A 70 13.06 -7.14 -4.85
C ILE A 70 11.93 -7.53 -3.89
N SER A 71 11.17 -8.58 -4.21
CA SER A 71 10.06 -9.03 -3.37
C SER A 71 10.51 -9.50 -1.99
N TRP A 72 11.62 -10.25 -1.88
CA TRP A 72 12.18 -10.68 -0.58
C TRP A 72 12.88 -9.55 0.18
N SER A 73 13.44 -8.54 -0.50
CA SER A 73 14.10 -7.41 0.15
C SER A 73 13.12 -6.34 0.66
N THR A 74 11.84 -6.46 0.35
CA THR A 74 10.83 -5.45 0.68
C THR A 74 10.34 -5.61 2.12
N ASP A 75 10.42 -4.55 2.92
CA ASP A 75 9.86 -4.51 4.29
C ASP A 75 8.36 -4.18 4.27
N TYR A 76 7.54 -5.20 4.05
CA TYR A 76 6.08 -5.05 4.01
C TYR A 76 5.49 -4.59 5.34
N GLN A 77 6.01 -5.09 6.47
CA GLN A 77 5.50 -4.74 7.80
C GLN A 77 5.85 -3.30 8.16
N GLY A 78 7.06 -2.87 7.86
CA GLY A 78 7.49 -1.48 8.02
C GLY A 78 6.67 -0.51 7.18
N MET A 79 6.32 -0.87 5.93
CA MET A 79 5.40 -0.05 5.13
C MET A 79 3.99 0.03 5.72
N VAL A 80 3.41 -1.10 6.14
CA VAL A 80 2.08 -1.13 6.76
C VAL A 80 2.04 -0.30 8.04
N ASN A 81 3.05 -0.44 8.89
CA ASN A 81 3.09 0.27 10.17
C ASN A 81 3.50 1.74 10.02
N GLY A 82 4.55 2.02 9.24
CA GLY A 82 5.15 3.34 9.12
C GLY A 82 4.40 4.29 8.19
N ILE A 83 3.83 3.78 7.10
CA ILE A 83 3.11 4.62 6.11
C ILE A 83 1.61 4.56 6.32
N LEU A 84 1.06 3.36 6.55
CA LEU A 84 -0.39 3.17 6.69
C LEU A 84 -0.86 3.20 8.15
N SER A 85 0.04 3.40 9.11
CA SER A 85 -0.27 3.38 10.55
C SER A 85 -1.07 2.15 10.99
N GLY A 86 -0.76 0.98 10.39
CA GLY A 86 -1.45 -0.28 10.65
C GLY A 86 -2.77 -0.48 9.87
N ASN A 87 -3.24 0.51 9.13
CA ASN A 87 -4.48 0.45 8.33
C ASN A 87 -4.24 -0.19 6.95
N GLY A 88 -3.50 -1.28 6.92
CA GLY A 88 -3.19 -2.02 5.71
C GLY A 88 -2.97 -3.49 6.00
N LYS A 89 -3.27 -4.34 5.01
CA LYS A 89 -2.96 -5.76 5.05
C LYS A 89 -2.08 -6.11 3.86
N GLN A 90 -0.97 -6.79 4.12
CA GLN A 90 -0.10 -7.25 3.06
C GLN A 90 -0.86 -8.24 2.16
N MET A 91 -0.78 -8.02 0.85
CA MET A 91 -1.41 -8.90 -0.13
C MET A 91 -0.63 -10.21 -0.30
N ARG A 92 -1.34 -11.29 -0.64
CA ARG A 92 -0.78 -12.60 -1.02
C ARG A 92 -0.76 -12.83 -2.53
N GLY A 93 -1.55 -12.07 -3.27
CA GLY A 93 -1.73 -12.23 -4.70
C GLY A 93 -2.45 -11.03 -5.31
N PRO A 94 -2.96 -11.16 -6.55
CA PRO A 94 -3.63 -10.07 -7.25
C PRO A 94 -5.06 -9.79 -6.75
N ILE A 95 -5.65 -10.71 -5.97
CA ILE A 95 -7.02 -10.59 -5.48
C ILE A 95 -6.96 -10.26 -3.98
N PRO A 96 -7.56 -9.15 -3.52
CA PRO A 96 -7.63 -8.81 -2.10
C PRO A 96 -8.61 -9.73 -1.34
N GLU A 97 -8.40 -9.86 -0.04
CA GLU A 97 -9.33 -10.54 0.85
C GLU A 97 -10.72 -9.89 0.81
N GLY A 98 -11.77 -10.70 0.80
CA GLY A 98 -13.15 -10.25 0.66
C GLY A 98 -13.69 -10.26 -0.78
N MET A 99 -12.83 -10.52 -1.78
CA MET A 99 -13.26 -10.73 -3.16
C MET A 99 -13.28 -12.21 -3.53
N TRP A 100 -14.21 -12.60 -4.41
CA TRP A 100 -14.24 -13.96 -4.96
C TRP A 100 -12.93 -14.30 -5.68
N GLY A 101 -12.40 -15.50 -5.43
CA GLY A 101 -11.10 -15.93 -5.95
C GLY A 101 -9.90 -15.61 -5.06
N TYR A 102 -10.10 -14.95 -3.90
CA TYR A 102 -9.04 -14.81 -2.91
C TYR A 102 -8.58 -16.19 -2.39
N ASP A 103 -7.28 -16.43 -2.44
CA ASP A 103 -6.65 -17.63 -1.90
C ASP A 103 -5.81 -17.28 -0.66
N ALA A 104 -6.32 -17.69 0.51
CA ALA A 104 -5.64 -17.48 1.79
C ALA A 104 -4.38 -18.35 1.94
N THR A 105 -4.24 -19.41 1.14
CA THR A 105 -3.12 -20.37 1.18
C THR A 105 -2.01 -20.01 0.22
N ALA A 106 -2.23 -19.03 -0.67
CA ALA A 106 -1.22 -18.56 -1.60
C ALA A 106 0.07 -18.13 -0.88
N MET A 107 1.19 -18.44 -1.53
CA MET A 107 2.52 -18.04 -1.09
C MET A 107 2.57 -16.52 -0.90
N GLN A 108 3.15 -16.09 0.22
CA GLN A 108 3.32 -14.69 0.53
C GLN A 108 4.80 -14.42 0.77
N TYR A 109 5.34 -13.40 0.11
CA TYR A 109 6.68 -12.90 0.39
C TYR A 109 6.74 -12.30 1.79
N ASN A 110 7.86 -12.49 2.47
CA ASN A 110 8.21 -11.72 3.67
C ASN A 110 9.51 -10.96 3.41
N HIS A 111 9.91 -10.13 4.36
CA HIS A 111 11.24 -9.54 4.33
C HIS A 111 12.27 -10.59 4.77
N ASP A 112 13.13 -11.03 3.84
CA ASP A 112 14.15 -12.06 4.06
C ASP A 112 15.40 -11.72 3.23
N GLU A 113 16.37 -11.07 3.86
CA GLU A 113 17.61 -10.63 3.21
C GLU A 113 18.44 -11.81 2.66
N THR A 114 18.37 -12.98 3.31
CA THR A 114 19.12 -14.16 2.88
C THR A 114 18.56 -14.68 1.56
N LYS A 115 17.23 -14.83 1.45
CA LYS A 115 16.58 -15.20 0.19
C LYS A 115 16.73 -14.11 -0.87
N ALA A 116 16.62 -12.83 -0.48
CA ALA A 116 16.83 -11.73 -1.41
C ALA A 116 18.22 -11.79 -2.05
N LYS A 117 19.27 -11.99 -1.24
CA LYS A 117 20.65 -12.14 -1.73
C LYS A 117 20.82 -13.37 -2.61
N ALA A 118 20.23 -14.51 -2.23
CA ALA A 118 20.30 -15.73 -3.02
C ALA A 118 19.64 -15.57 -4.41
N GLU A 119 18.54 -14.82 -4.51
CA GLU A 119 17.92 -14.48 -5.80
C GLU A 119 18.75 -13.43 -6.57
N TRP A 120 19.31 -12.44 -5.88
CA TRP A 120 20.18 -11.43 -6.49
C TRP A 120 21.44 -12.02 -7.14
N ASP A 121 22.03 -13.06 -6.53
CA ASP A 121 23.23 -13.70 -7.06
C ASP A 121 22.96 -14.51 -8.35
N LYS A 122 21.69 -14.86 -8.62
CA LYS A 122 21.25 -15.48 -9.89
C LYS A 122 21.03 -14.46 -11.02
N VAL A 123 20.97 -13.16 -10.71
CA VAL A 123 20.77 -12.09 -11.70
C VAL A 123 22.00 -11.96 -12.59
N THR A 124 21.83 -12.16 -13.90
CA THR A 124 22.94 -12.17 -14.87
C THR A 124 23.36 -10.76 -15.28
N SER A 125 22.39 -9.86 -15.44
CA SER A 125 22.63 -8.43 -15.72
C SER A 125 22.10 -7.61 -14.56
N LYS A 126 23.01 -7.20 -13.65
CA LYS A 126 22.67 -6.40 -12.47
C LYS A 126 22.45 -4.93 -12.87
N PRO A 127 21.44 -4.24 -12.30
CA PRO A 127 21.32 -2.79 -12.46
C PRO A 127 22.61 -2.11 -11.96
N THR A 128 23.10 -1.17 -12.76
CA THR A 128 24.21 -0.27 -12.44
C THR A 128 23.76 0.89 -11.57
#